data_AF-A0A0D0DF68-F1
#
_entry.id   AF-A0A0D0DF68-F1
#
_cell.length_a   1.000
_cell.length_b   1.000
_cell.length_c   1.000
_cell.angle_alpha   90.00
_cell.angle_beta   90.00
_cell.angle_gamma   90.00
#
_symmetry.space_group_name_H-M   'P 1'
#
loop_
_entity.id
_entity.type
_entity.pdbx_description
1 polymer ?
#
loop_
_entity_poly.entity_id
_entity_poly.type
_entity_poly.pdbx_seq_one_letter_code
_entity_poly.pdbx_strand_id
1 'polypeptide(L)'
;DDILTFHNVEKLIRIHTGVEPLLHDMCPNTCHAFTGPFSILDECYICQTSRWNEQKLQGSNGRIKVPAQQFTTIPVGSQLQACNRSPDSARNMRYLWEWTQTLLDEIQHSG
;
A
#
# COMPACT_ATOMS: atom_id res chain seq x y z
N ASP A 1 17.48 25.73 7.61
CA ASP A 1 17.03 24.70 6.67
C ASP A 1 15.54 24.79 6.46
N ASP A 2 15.13 24.80 5.19
CA ASP A 2 13.72 24.89 4.80
C ASP A 2 13.16 23.46 4.70
N ILE A 3 12.28 23.09 5.63
CA ILE A 3 11.71 21.73 5.68
C ILE A 3 10.59 21.65 4.65
N LEU A 4 10.69 20.67 3.74
CA LEU A 4 9.63 20.41 2.76
C LEU A 4 8.31 20.06 3.45
N THR A 5 7.20 20.55 2.90
CA THR A 5 5.88 20.10 3.28
C THR A 5 5.70 18.61 2.95
N PHE A 6 4.81 17.92 3.66
CA PHE A 6 4.48 16.52 3.41
C PHE A 6 4.13 16.26 1.93
N HIS A 7 3.32 17.14 1.34
CA HIS A 7 2.96 17.08 -0.08
C HIS A 7 4.18 17.15 -1.01
N ASN A 8 5.15 18.02 -0.71
CA ASN A 8 6.36 18.14 -1.52
C ASN A 8 7.25 16.89 -1.39
N VAL A 9 7.31 16.27 -0.21
CA VAL A 9 8.01 15.00 -0.01
C VAL A 9 7.36 13.88 -0.83
N GLU A 10 6.03 13.72 -0.77
CA GLU A 10 5.31 12.72 -1.58
C GLU A 10 5.53 12.93 -3.09
N LYS A 11 5.51 14.20 -3.53
CA LYS A 11 5.77 14.55 -4.93
C LYS A 11 7.18 14.12 -5.36
N LEU A 12 8.20 14.37 -4.54
CA LEU A 12 9.58 13.95 -4.84
C LEU A 12 9.71 12.43 -4.88
N ILE A 13 9.12 11.72 -3.92
CA ILE A 13 9.12 10.25 -3.91
C ILE A 13 8.53 9.71 -5.21
N ARG A 14 7.35 10.19 -5.62
CA ARG A 14 6.71 9.75 -6.88
C ARG A 14 7.59 10.05 -8.09
N ILE A 15 8.17 11.25 -8.20
CA ILE A 15 9.00 11.64 -9.35
C ILE A 15 10.23 10.73 -9.47
N HIS A 16 10.91 10.45 -8.35
CA HIS A 16 12.18 9.74 -8.39
C HIS A 16 12.01 8.22 -8.39
N THR A 17 11.02 7.69 -7.69
CA THR A 17 10.85 6.24 -7.49
C THR A 17 9.71 5.65 -8.32
N GLY A 18 8.74 6.47 -8.75
CA GLY A 18 7.48 5.99 -9.30
C GLY A 18 6.54 5.34 -8.28
N VAL A 19 6.89 5.34 -6.99
CA VAL A 19 6.04 4.83 -5.92
C VAL A 19 4.96 5.86 -5.62
N GLU A 20 3.70 5.45 -5.76
CA GLU A 20 2.53 6.28 -5.46
C GLU A 20 1.63 5.53 -4.45
N PRO A 21 1.18 6.19 -3.38
CA PRO A 21 0.24 5.60 -2.44
C PRO A 21 -1.13 5.33 -3.10
N LEU A 22 -1.72 4.18 -2.77
CA LEU A 22 -3.11 3.86 -3.11
C LEU A 22 -4.00 4.09 -1.89
N LEU A 23 -5.07 4.83 -2.07
CA LEU A 23 -6.07 5.03 -1.02
C LEU A 23 -7.17 3.97 -1.13
N HIS A 24 -7.48 3.35 -0.01
CA HIS A 24 -8.52 2.35 0.10
C HIS A 24 -9.45 2.70 1.25
N ASP A 25 -10.76 2.57 1.01
CA ASP A 25 -11.75 2.82 2.03
C ASP A 25 -11.69 1.72 3.10
N MET A 26 -11.93 2.11 4.35
CA MET A 26 -11.97 1.17 5.47
C MET A 26 -13.06 1.54 6.48
N CYS A 27 -13.50 0.54 7.23
CA CYS A 27 -14.37 0.73 8.36
C CYS A 27 -13.63 1.45 9.49
N PRO A 28 -14.20 2.53 10.09
CA PRO A 28 -13.54 3.26 11.16
C PRO A 28 -13.46 2.50 12.49
N ASN A 29 -14.32 1.49 12.69
CA ASN A 29 -14.41 0.75 13.94
C ASN A 29 -13.56 -0.53 13.97
N THR A 30 -13.29 -1.13 12.81
CA THR A 30 -12.67 -2.47 12.72
C THR A 30 -11.50 -2.53 11.76
N CYS A 31 -11.22 -1.44 11.04
CA CYS A 31 -10.25 -1.40 9.96
C CYS A 31 -10.51 -2.37 8.80
N HIS A 32 -11.71 -2.96 8.71
CA HIS A 32 -12.11 -3.79 7.58
C HIS A 32 -12.02 -2.99 6.27
N ALA A 33 -11.20 -3.46 5.34
CA ALA A 33 -10.94 -2.80 4.06
C ALA A 33 -12.04 -3.12 3.03
N PHE A 34 -12.54 -2.09 2.35
CA PHE A 34 -13.52 -2.23 1.27
C PHE A 34 -12.80 -2.39 -0.08
N THR A 35 -12.02 -3.46 -0.22
CA THR A 35 -11.23 -3.76 -1.41
C THR A 35 -11.58 -5.13 -1.98
N GLY A 36 -11.22 -5.38 -3.25
CA GLY A 36 -11.44 -6.67 -3.90
C GLY A 36 -12.92 -7.12 -3.84
N PRO A 37 -13.23 -8.34 -3.38
CA PRO A 37 -14.62 -8.82 -3.23
C PRO A 37 -15.50 -7.94 -2.33
N PHE A 38 -14.91 -7.23 -1.38
CA PHE A 38 -15.64 -6.36 -0.44
C PHE A 38 -15.83 -4.93 -0.97
N SER A 39 -15.31 -4.61 -2.16
CA SER A 39 -15.41 -3.27 -2.76
C SER A 39 -16.84 -2.83 -3.09
N ILE A 40 -17.77 -3.79 -3.21
CA ILE A 40 -19.19 -3.53 -3.47
C ILE A 40 -20.00 -3.26 -2.20
N LEU A 41 -19.41 -3.48 -1.02
CA LEU A 41 -20.11 -3.28 0.24
C LEU A 41 -20.17 -1.79 0.60
N ASP A 42 -21.36 -1.36 1.03
CA ASP A 42 -21.61 -0.03 1.60
C ASP A 42 -21.53 -0.05 3.14
N GLU A 43 -21.44 -1.24 3.76
CA GLU A 43 -21.38 -1.43 5.22
C GLU A 43 -20.32 -2.47 5.58
N CYS A 44 -19.71 -2.29 6.74
CA CYS A 44 -18.70 -3.20 7.25
C CYS A 44 -19.28 -4.58 7.54
N TYR A 45 -18.73 -5.62 6.93
CA TYR A 45 -19.16 -7.00 7.17
C TYR A 45 -19.04 -7.45 8.64
N ILE A 46 -18.16 -6.81 9.43
CA ILE A 46 -17.89 -7.17 10.82
C ILE A 46 -18.84 -6.45 11.80
N CYS A 47 -19.03 -5.15 11.65
CA CYS A 47 -19.75 -4.31 12.63
C CYS A 47 -20.90 -3.49 12.05
N GLN A 48 -21.25 -3.71 10.78
CA GLN A 48 -22.34 -3.04 10.04
C GLN A 48 -22.23 -1.50 9.99
N THR A 49 -21.09 -0.95 10.36
CA THR A 49 -20.85 0.50 10.27
C THR A 49 -20.76 0.90 8.81
N SER A 50 -21.43 2.00 8.45
CA SER A 50 -21.40 2.56 7.10
C SER A 50 -19.97 2.81 6.62
N ARG A 51 -19.70 2.47 5.37
CA ARG A 51 -18.50 2.85 4.63
C ARG A 51 -18.43 4.36 4.43
N TRP A 52 -19.57 5.03 4.37
CA TRP A 52 -19.67 6.44 4.00
C TRP A 52 -19.74 7.35 5.22
N ASN A 53 -19.22 8.56 5.06
CA ASN A 53 -19.44 9.63 6.02
C ASN A 53 -20.93 10.02 6.00
N GLU A 54 -21.64 9.66 7.07
CA GLU A 54 -23.09 9.81 7.17
C GLU A 54 -23.54 11.27 7.09
N GLN A 55 -22.79 12.21 7.67
CA GLN A 55 -23.14 13.63 7.63
C GLN A 55 -23.14 14.15 6.18
N LYS A 56 -22.13 13.79 5.38
CA LYS A 56 -22.05 14.18 3.97
C LYS A 56 -23.10 13.47 3.12
N LEU A 57 -23.38 12.20 3.43
CA LEU A 57 -24.39 11.43 2.72
C LEU A 57 -25.79 12.01 2.97
N GLN A 58 -26.15 12.28 4.23
CA GLN A 58 -27.43 12.88 4.61
C GLN A 58 -27.57 14.31 4.07
N GLY A 59 -26.54 15.14 4.24
CA GLY A 59 -26.55 16.53 3.75
C GLY A 59 -26.67 16.66 2.23
N SER A 60 -26.38 15.59 1.48
CA SER A 60 -26.51 15.53 0.03
C SER A 60 -27.71 14.72 -0.46
N ASN A 61 -28.62 14.31 0.44
CA ASN A 61 -29.73 13.41 0.14
C ASN A 61 -29.28 12.13 -0.60
N GLY A 62 -28.17 11.53 -0.14
CA GLY A 62 -27.63 10.29 -0.69
C GLY A 62 -26.77 10.44 -1.95
N ARG A 63 -26.54 11.66 -2.45
CA ARG A 63 -25.84 11.90 -3.73
C ARG A 63 -24.32 11.89 -3.61
N ILE A 64 -23.78 12.33 -2.48
CA ILE A 64 -22.34 12.45 -2.25
C ILE A 64 -21.90 11.30 -1.33
N LYS A 65 -21.16 10.36 -1.90
CA LYS A 65 -20.50 9.26 -1.18
C LYS A 65 -19.04 9.63 -0.94
N VAL A 66 -18.72 10.02 0.29
CA VAL A 66 -17.32 10.19 0.76
C VAL A 66 -17.05 9.10 1.77
N PRO A 67 -15.94 8.35 1.67
CA PRO A 67 -15.62 7.32 2.66
C PRO A 67 -15.47 7.93 4.06
N ALA A 68 -15.92 7.19 5.07
CA ALA A 68 -15.79 7.58 6.48
C ALA A 68 -14.32 7.58 6.91
N GLN A 69 -13.54 6.62 6.42
CA GLN A 69 -12.11 6.51 6.64
C GLN A 69 -11.42 5.83 5.46
N GLN A 70 -10.15 6.18 5.22
CA GLN A 70 -9.30 5.54 4.23
C GLN A 70 -7.95 5.18 4.85
N PHE A 71 -7.29 4.15 4.32
CA PHE A 71 -5.90 3.83 4.59
C PHE A 71 -5.07 3.91 3.32
N THR A 72 -3.78 4.09 3.53
CA THR A 72 -2.78 4.13 2.47
C THR A 72 -2.14 2.76 2.30
N THR A 73 -2.12 2.26 1.06
CA THR A 73 -1.33 1.09 0.66
C THR A 73 -0.17 1.57 -0.21
N ILE A 74 1.06 1.25 0.19
CA ILE A 74 2.26 1.49 -0.62
C ILE A 74 2.55 0.19 -1.39
N PRO A 75 2.36 0.14 -2.72
CA PRO A 75 2.47 -1.12 -3.44
C PRO A 75 3.90 -1.68 -3.38
N VAL A 76 4.04 -2.95 -3.00
CA VAL A 76 5.35 -3.62 -2.96
C VAL A 76 5.98 -3.70 -4.35
N GLY A 77 5.17 -3.95 -5.38
CA GLY A 77 5.64 -4.02 -6.77
C GLY A 77 6.37 -2.75 -7.22
N SER A 78 5.81 -1.56 -6.95
CA SER A 78 6.47 -0.30 -7.30
C SER A 78 7.76 -0.08 -6.51
N GLN A 79 7.81 -0.50 -5.24
CA GLN A 79 9.03 -0.42 -4.44
C GLN A 79 10.13 -1.32 -5.01
N LEU A 80 9.80 -2.56 -5.37
CA LEU A 80 10.74 -3.50 -6.01
C LEU A 80 11.22 -2.97 -7.37
N GLN A 81 10.33 -2.39 -8.17
CA GLN A 81 10.71 -1.75 -9.44
C GLN A 81 11.67 -0.59 -9.20
N ALA A 82 11.42 0.26 -8.19
CA ALA A 82 12.33 1.34 -7.84
C ALA A 82 13.71 0.82 -7.40
N CYS A 83 13.76 -0.23 -6.56
CA CYS A 83 15.01 -0.86 -6.15
C CYS A 83 15.79 -1.42 -7.36
N ASN A 84 15.11 -2.00 -8.35
CA ASN A 84 15.77 -2.54 -9.54
C ASN A 84 16.30 -1.48 -10.53
N ARG A 85 15.98 -0.19 -10.33
CA ARG A 85 16.53 0.90 -11.18
C ARG A 85 17.95 1.29 -10.82
N SER A 86 18.45 0.91 -9.64
CA SER A 86 19.83 1.14 -9.24
C SER A 86 20.63 -0.17 -9.37
N PRO A 87 21.80 -0.16 -10.04
CA PRO A 87 22.64 -1.35 -10.14
C PRO A 87 23.04 -1.95 -8.78
N ASP A 88 23.33 -1.10 -7.80
CA ASP A 88 23.73 -1.55 -6.45
C ASP A 88 22.54 -2.18 -5.71
N SER A 89 21.39 -1.52 -5.72
CA SER A 89 20.18 -2.05 -5.09
C SER A 89 19.70 -3.33 -5.79
N ALA A 90 19.76 -3.39 -7.12
CA ALA A 90 19.43 -4.59 -7.89
C ALA A 90 20.35 -5.77 -7.53
N ARG A 91 21.66 -5.51 -7.29
CA ARG A 91 22.58 -6.53 -6.80
C ARG A 91 22.18 -7.00 -5.40
N ASN A 92 21.89 -6.08 -4.49
CA ASN A 92 21.49 -6.40 -3.11
C ASN A 92 20.19 -7.22 -3.07
N MET A 93 19.24 -6.96 -3.98
CA MET A 93 17.99 -7.72 -4.10
C MET A 93 18.21 -9.21 -4.42
N ARG A 94 19.41 -9.60 -4.89
CA ARG A 94 19.76 -11.00 -5.17
C ARG A 94 20.30 -11.75 -3.95
N TYR A 95 20.53 -11.07 -2.82
CA TYR A 95 21.13 -11.66 -1.62
C TYR A 95 20.51 -13.01 -1.22
N LEU A 96 19.18 -13.07 -1.09
CA LEU A 96 18.49 -14.29 -0.66
C LEU A 96 18.70 -15.44 -1.67
N TRP A 97 18.66 -15.14 -2.97
CA TRP A 97 18.89 -16.13 -4.01
C TRP A 97 20.35 -16.63 -3.98
N GLU A 98 21.32 -15.71 -3.92
CA GLU A 98 22.75 -16.06 -3.86
C GLU A 98 23.07 -16.91 -2.63
N TRP A 99 22.58 -16.50 -1.46
CA TRP A 99 22.78 -17.24 -0.21
C TRP A 99 22.13 -18.62 -0.23
N THR A 100 20.94 -18.73 -0.82
CA THR A 100 20.27 -20.03 -0.98
C THR A 100 21.08 -20.97 -1.87
N GLN A 101 21.66 -20.46 -2.96
CA GLN A 101 22.53 -21.28 -3.82
C GLN A 101 23.77 -21.76 -3.05
N THR A 102 24.42 -20.88 -2.29
CA THR A 102 25.57 -21.25 -1.45
C THR A 102 25.23 -22.38 -0.48
N LEU A 103 24.11 -22.29 0.25
CA LEU A 103 23.70 -23.35 1.18
C LEU A 103 23.38 -24.68 0.48
N LEU A 104 22.74 -24.63 -0.69
CA LEU A 104 22.43 -25.83 -1.47
C LEU A 104 23.71 -26.53 -1.95
N ASP A 105 24.70 -25.75 -2.40
CA ASP A 105 26.00 -26.27 -2.80
C ASP A 105 26.73 -26.91 -1.61
N GLU A 106 26.71 -26.27 -0.44
CA GLU A 106 27.31 -26.84 0.79
C GLU A 106 26.67 -28.18 1.17
N ILE A 107 25.34 -28.29 1.11
CA ILE A 107 24.61 -29.54 1.41
C ILE A 107 25.01 -30.64 0.41
N GLN A 108 25.14 -30.32 -0.88
CA GLN A 108 25.54 -31.30 -1.89
C GLN A 108 26.97 -31.82 -1.70
N HIS A 109 27.88 -31.00 -1.19
CA HIS A 109 29.27 -31.38 -0.98
C HIS A 109 29.54 -32.03 0.39
N SER A 110 28.57 -31.96 1.32
CA SER A 110 28.69 -32.51 2.67
C SER A 110 27.88 -33.79 2.93
N GLY A 111 27.06 -34.22 1.96
CA GLY A 111 26.39 -35.54 1.93
C GLY A 111 27.14 -36.56 1.10
#